data_AF-A0A7X6VJJ8-F1
#
_entry.id   AF-A0A7X6VJJ8-F1
#
_cell.length_a   1.000
_cell.length_b   1.000
_cell.length_c   1.000
_cell.angle_alpha   90.00
_cell.angle_beta   90.00
_cell.angle_gamma   90.00
#
_symmetry.space_group_name_H-M   'P 1'
#
loop_
_entity.id
_entity.type
_entity.pdbx_description
1 polymer ?
#
loop_
_entity_poly.entity_id
_entity_poly.type
_entity_poly.pdbx_seq_one_letter_code
_entity_poly.pdbx_strand_id
1 'polypeptide(L)'
;MAKKTVLAVLILFSLCSVTIFAETLEQAVATVAKKLFIETKVDKNILRYYNDWGFIDKSYIDVFAGALHSGLLAPDGRMLNPKGNDLSPLYRGLVRFSMKTPTFELIGFSGAEQREFTPDTIFITDGEIASEFTPDTSAYYYALVNKGDRTYVVWKATAQKPLWLYRGTLYLKEGNEYIIKNPQKKSFGQWKDISENGYITTVLADGVEPYFNDAVVQQEIKLTYLDRQVFIVGQLYDGKIKSYSFEIN
;
A
#
# COMPACT_ATOMS: atom_id res chain seq x y z
N MET A 1 36.13 22.86 37.40
CA MET A 1 35.22 23.54 36.45
C MET A 1 35.16 22.89 35.07
N ALA A 2 36.24 22.31 34.52
CA ALA A 2 36.26 21.76 33.15
C ALA A 2 35.32 20.56 32.86
N LYS A 3 34.95 19.75 33.87
CA LYS A 3 34.12 18.54 33.66
C LYS A 3 32.63 18.82 33.38
N LYS A 4 32.09 19.97 33.82
CA LYS A 4 30.68 20.32 33.59
C LYS A 4 30.43 20.91 32.20
N THR A 5 31.45 21.55 31.61
CA THR A 5 31.37 22.15 30.27
C THR A 5 31.42 21.10 29.17
N VAL A 6 32.18 20.00 29.36
CA VAL A 6 32.26 18.89 28.39
C VAL A 6 30.95 18.11 28.29
N LEU A 7 30.24 17.94 29.40
CA LEU A 7 28.94 17.24 29.41
C LEU A 7 27.84 18.05 28.70
N ALA A 8 27.87 19.38 28.84
CA ALA A 8 26.93 20.27 28.17
C ALA A 8 27.13 20.31 26.64
N VAL A 9 28.38 20.21 26.17
CA VAL A 9 28.69 20.14 24.73
C VAL A 9 28.27 18.80 24.12
N LEU A 10 28.38 17.70 24.86
CA LEU A 10 27.89 16.37 24.42
C LEU A 10 26.36 16.28 24.35
N ILE A 11 25.64 16.96 25.26
CA ILE A 11 24.17 17.04 25.20
C ILE A 11 23.73 17.96 24.05
N LEU A 12 24.47 19.04 23.76
CA LEU A 12 24.18 19.89 22.59
C LEU A 12 24.46 19.20 21.25
N PHE A 13 25.47 18.32 21.17
CA PHE A 13 25.77 17.55 19.96
C PHE A 13 24.85 16.34 19.73
N SER A 14 24.21 15.82 20.79
CA SER A 14 23.16 14.79 20.67
C SER A 14 21.77 15.36 20.41
N LEU A 15 21.63 16.69 20.46
CA LEU A 15 20.51 17.46 19.92
C LEU A 15 20.79 17.96 18.49
N CYS A 16 21.74 17.33 17.77
CA CYS A 16 21.79 17.37 16.31
C CYS A 16 20.38 17.00 15.83
N SER A 17 19.65 18.04 15.52
CA SER A 17 18.30 18.00 15.04
C SER A 17 18.43 17.27 13.72
N VAL A 18 18.12 15.97 13.71
CA VAL A 18 17.70 15.33 12.48
C VAL A 18 16.54 16.20 12.06
N THR A 19 16.77 17.08 11.09
CA THR A 19 15.69 17.72 10.38
C THR A 19 15.02 16.57 9.65
N ILE A 20 14.03 16.01 10.33
CA ILE A 20 13.17 14.96 9.86
C ILE A 20 12.31 15.62 8.78
N PHE A 21 12.73 15.47 7.53
CA PHE A 21 11.91 15.87 6.40
C PHE A 21 11.11 14.64 5.99
N ALA A 22 9.78 14.71 6.08
CA ALA A 22 8.91 13.72 5.48
C ALA A 22 9.24 13.64 3.97
N GLU A 23 9.50 12.42 3.48
CA GLU A 23 9.78 12.23 2.06
C GLU A 23 8.53 12.58 1.25
N THR A 24 8.75 13.24 0.11
CA THR A 24 7.68 13.40 -0.88
C THR A 24 7.27 12.02 -1.41
N LEU A 25 6.04 11.88 -1.89
CA LEU A 25 5.54 10.65 -2.48
C LEU A 25 6.48 10.15 -3.57
N GLU A 26 7.07 11.04 -4.38
CA GLU A 26 7.99 10.63 -5.43
C GLU A 26 9.31 10.04 -4.96
N GLN A 27 9.87 10.58 -3.87
CA GLN A 27 11.07 10.05 -3.24
C GLN A 27 10.76 8.70 -2.60
N ALA A 28 9.62 8.61 -1.90
CA ALA A 28 9.20 7.40 -1.24
C ALA A 28 8.97 6.25 -2.23
N VAL A 29 8.24 6.53 -3.32
CA VAL A 29 8.01 5.58 -4.42
C VAL A 29 9.33 5.15 -5.04
N ALA A 30 10.27 6.08 -5.28
CA ALA A 30 11.56 5.75 -5.87
C ALA A 30 12.39 4.80 -4.99
N THR A 31 12.47 5.08 -3.69
CA THR A 31 13.19 4.26 -2.72
C THR A 31 12.60 2.86 -2.63
N VAL A 32 11.27 2.75 -2.51
CA VAL A 32 10.58 1.46 -2.43
C VAL A 32 10.67 0.67 -3.73
N ALA A 33 10.49 1.33 -4.88
CA ALA A 33 10.56 0.67 -6.18
C ALA A 33 11.95 0.07 -6.45
N LYS A 34 13.01 0.79 -6.07
CA LYS A 34 14.38 0.25 -6.13
C LYS A 34 14.53 -0.98 -5.23
N LYS A 35 13.96 -0.95 -4.02
CA LYS A 35 14.02 -2.07 -3.07
C LYS A 35 13.32 -3.33 -3.58
N LEU A 36 12.18 -3.14 -4.23
CA LEU A 36 11.33 -4.20 -4.76
C LEU A 36 11.70 -4.62 -6.19
N PHE A 37 12.78 -4.06 -6.75
CA PHE A 37 13.25 -4.33 -8.12
C PHE A 37 12.17 -4.12 -9.19
N ILE A 38 11.40 -3.04 -9.07
CA ILE A 38 10.33 -2.71 -10.02
C ILE A 38 10.92 -2.43 -11.40
N GLU A 39 10.35 -3.07 -12.42
CA GLU A 39 10.67 -2.80 -13.82
C GLU A 39 10.26 -1.36 -14.19
N THR A 40 11.17 -0.62 -14.81
CA THR A 40 11.00 0.80 -15.16
C THR A 40 10.90 1.02 -16.66
N LYS A 41 11.27 0.02 -17.48
CA LYS A 41 11.10 0.04 -18.94
C LYS A 41 9.68 -0.38 -19.32
N VAL A 42 8.70 0.43 -18.92
CA VAL A 42 7.28 0.23 -19.20
C VAL A 42 6.71 1.38 -20.04
N ASP A 43 5.49 1.23 -20.54
CA ASP A 43 4.79 2.32 -21.25
C ASP A 43 4.45 3.47 -20.28
N LYS A 44 5.05 4.64 -20.54
CA LYS A 44 4.86 5.86 -19.73
C LYS A 44 3.51 6.52 -19.97
N ASN A 45 2.75 6.12 -21.00
CA ASN A 45 1.42 6.65 -21.26
C ASN A 45 0.45 6.37 -20.10
N ILE A 46 0.72 5.37 -19.24
CA ILE A 46 -0.06 5.12 -18.03
C ILE A 46 -0.16 6.35 -17.12
N LEU A 47 0.86 7.21 -17.11
CA LEU A 47 0.88 8.43 -16.31
C LEU A 47 -0.18 9.45 -16.75
N ARG A 48 -0.55 9.44 -18.04
CA ARG A 48 -1.50 10.41 -18.62
C ARG A 48 -2.93 10.21 -18.13
N TYR A 49 -3.24 9.07 -17.51
CA TYR A 49 -4.55 8.81 -16.90
C TYR A 49 -4.76 9.57 -15.59
N TYR A 50 -3.69 10.13 -15.02
CA TYR A 50 -3.72 10.80 -13.74
C TYR A 50 -3.48 12.30 -13.88
N ASN A 51 -4.18 13.09 -13.10
CA ASN A 51 -3.89 14.50 -12.90
C ASN A 51 -2.52 14.67 -12.23
N ASP A 52 -1.91 15.83 -12.44
CA ASP A 52 -0.63 16.24 -11.84
C ASP A 52 0.60 15.41 -12.25
N TRP A 53 0.46 14.48 -13.20
CA TRP A 53 1.58 13.70 -13.71
C TRP A 53 2.71 14.57 -14.29
N GLY A 54 2.37 15.75 -14.83
CA GLY A 54 3.33 16.71 -15.36
C GLY A 54 4.23 17.36 -14.29
N PHE A 55 3.89 17.23 -13.00
CA PHE A 55 4.70 17.71 -11.88
C PHE A 55 5.70 16.68 -11.35
N ILE A 56 5.72 15.46 -11.90
CA ILE A 56 6.74 14.46 -11.56
C ILE A 56 8.10 14.94 -12.10
N ASP A 57 9.14 14.96 -11.27
CA ASP A 57 10.47 15.29 -11.77
C ASP A 57 10.93 14.26 -12.80
N LYS A 58 11.66 14.74 -13.82
CA LYS A 58 12.12 13.90 -14.94
C LYS A 58 12.89 12.65 -14.48
N SER A 59 13.61 12.73 -13.37
CA SER A 59 14.35 11.60 -12.78
C SER A 59 13.46 10.50 -12.20
N TYR A 60 12.20 10.79 -11.89
CA TYR A 60 11.26 9.84 -11.26
C TYR A 60 10.19 9.30 -12.23
N ILE A 61 10.05 9.89 -13.44
CA ILE A 61 9.01 9.49 -14.41
C ILE A 61 8.99 7.98 -14.66
N ASP A 62 10.16 7.39 -14.92
CA ASP A 62 10.26 5.97 -15.27
C ASP A 62 9.88 5.07 -14.09
N VAL A 63 10.24 5.50 -12.88
CA VAL A 63 9.92 4.80 -11.65
C VAL A 63 8.44 4.90 -11.32
N PHE A 64 7.81 6.05 -11.54
CA PHE A 64 6.37 6.23 -11.36
C PHE A 64 5.57 5.37 -12.35
N ALA A 65 5.96 5.35 -13.62
CA ALA A 65 5.31 4.50 -14.61
C ALA A 65 5.44 3.03 -14.21
N GLY A 66 6.63 2.58 -13.81
CA GLY A 66 6.86 1.23 -13.30
C GLY A 66 6.05 0.90 -12.04
N ALA A 67 5.94 1.85 -11.11
CA ALA A 67 5.18 1.68 -9.87
C ALA A 67 3.67 1.57 -10.12
N LEU A 68 3.11 2.36 -11.04
CA LEU A 68 1.70 2.24 -11.43
C LEU A 68 1.43 0.91 -12.15
N HIS A 69 2.31 0.54 -13.09
CA HIS A 69 2.18 -0.70 -13.86
C HIS A 69 2.25 -1.95 -12.97
N SER A 70 3.19 -1.97 -12.01
CA SER A 70 3.33 -3.09 -11.07
C SER A 70 2.25 -3.09 -9.97
N GLY A 71 1.46 -2.02 -9.85
CA GLY A 71 0.49 -1.83 -8.78
C GLY A 71 1.10 -1.37 -7.46
N LEU A 72 2.42 -1.09 -7.39
CA LEU A 72 3.10 -0.51 -6.23
C LEU A 72 2.59 0.89 -5.86
N LEU A 73 2.00 1.61 -6.80
CA LEU A 73 1.34 2.89 -6.55
C LEU A 73 -0.16 2.76 -6.86
N ALA A 74 -1.01 3.11 -5.89
CA ALA A 74 -2.47 3.09 -6.03
C ALA A 74 -3.08 4.43 -5.58
N PRO A 75 -3.08 5.45 -6.47
CA PRO A 75 -3.62 6.77 -6.18
C PRO A 75 -5.12 6.75 -5.86
N ASP A 76 -5.60 7.77 -5.16
CA ASP A 76 -7.04 7.93 -4.94
C ASP A 76 -7.67 8.59 -6.17
N GLY A 77 -8.52 7.82 -6.86
CA GLY A 77 -8.99 8.18 -8.19
C GLY A 77 -7.88 8.56 -9.16
N ARG A 78 -7.95 9.79 -9.70
CA ARG A 78 -7.02 10.30 -10.72
C ARG A 78 -5.95 11.23 -10.17
N MET A 79 -5.85 11.48 -8.87
CA MET A 79 -4.88 12.45 -8.33
C MET A 79 -3.57 11.77 -7.92
N LEU A 80 -2.45 12.10 -8.58
CA LEU A 80 -1.12 11.56 -8.20
C LEU A 80 -0.46 12.32 -7.04
N ASN A 81 -0.49 13.65 -7.06
CA ASN A 81 0.19 14.53 -6.10
C ASN A 81 1.64 14.12 -5.76
N PRO A 82 2.55 14.07 -6.76
CA PRO A 82 3.90 13.49 -6.60
C PRO A 82 4.78 14.21 -5.57
N LYS A 83 4.54 15.52 -5.35
CA LYS A 83 5.28 16.35 -4.40
C LYS A 83 4.67 16.38 -3.00
N GLY A 84 3.51 15.73 -2.80
CA GLY A 84 2.85 15.68 -1.50
C GLY A 84 3.54 14.70 -0.56
N ASN A 85 3.35 14.89 0.75
CA ASN A 85 3.88 13.99 1.79
C ASN A 85 2.85 12.92 2.20
N ASP A 86 1.70 12.86 1.53
CA ASP A 86 0.72 11.80 1.75
C ASP A 86 1.19 10.51 1.07
N LEU A 87 1.65 9.55 1.88
CA LEU A 87 2.10 8.23 1.41
C LEU A 87 0.95 7.20 1.29
N SER A 88 -0.31 7.60 1.53
CA SER A 88 -1.46 6.71 1.40
C SER A 88 -1.55 5.98 0.04
N PRO A 89 -1.24 6.61 -1.11
CA PRO A 89 -1.17 5.92 -2.40
C PRO A 89 -0.16 4.77 -2.44
N LEU A 90 0.99 4.94 -1.78
CA LEU A 90 2.04 3.94 -1.69
C LEU A 90 1.65 2.80 -0.75
N TYR A 91 1.05 3.09 0.42
CA TYR A 91 0.58 2.04 1.33
C TYR A 91 -0.48 1.12 0.69
N ARG A 92 -1.43 1.71 -0.05
CA ARG A 92 -2.41 0.93 -0.83
C ARG A 92 -1.74 0.12 -1.92
N GLY A 93 -0.77 0.72 -2.61
CA GLY A 93 -0.04 0.06 -3.68
C GLY A 93 0.87 -1.07 -3.18
N LEU A 94 1.46 -0.99 -1.99
CA LEU A 94 2.20 -2.10 -1.37
C LEU A 94 1.31 -3.33 -1.15
N VAL A 95 0.08 -3.12 -0.68
CA VAL A 95 -0.91 -4.21 -0.54
C VAL A 95 -1.25 -4.80 -1.92
N ARG A 96 -1.54 -3.95 -2.91
CA ARG A 96 -1.91 -4.36 -4.28
C ARG A 96 -0.75 -5.08 -4.99
N PHE A 97 0.48 -4.60 -4.82
CA PHE A 97 1.69 -5.19 -5.41
C PHE A 97 1.91 -6.64 -4.98
N SER A 98 1.63 -6.97 -3.71
CA SER A 98 1.71 -8.36 -3.21
C SER A 98 0.79 -9.34 -3.95
N MET A 99 -0.21 -8.83 -4.68
CA MET A 99 -1.16 -9.63 -5.44
C MET A 99 -0.71 -9.84 -6.86
N LYS A 100 -0.29 -8.75 -7.50
CA LYS A 100 0.16 -8.76 -8.89
C LYS A 100 1.49 -9.47 -9.04
N THR A 101 2.29 -9.51 -7.97
CA THR A 101 3.64 -10.05 -7.99
C THR A 101 3.74 -11.27 -7.05
N PRO A 102 3.49 -12.50 -7.54
CA PRO A 102 3.42 -13.71 -6.71
C PRO A 102 4.76 -14.15 -6.09
N THR A 103 5.84 -13.39 -6.32
CA THR A 103 7.12 -13.55 -5.62
C THR A 103 7.12 -12.90 -4.25
N PHE A 104 6.18 -11.98 -3.98
CA PHE A 104 6.04 -11.27 -2.73
C PHE A 104 4.71 -11.62 -2.05
N GLU A 105 4.73 -11.63 -0.72
CA GLU A 105 3.57 -11.86 0.11
C GLU A 105 3.42 -10.75 1.14
N LEU A 106 2.18 -10.33 1.36
CA LEU A 106 1.81 -9.44 2.45
C LEU A 106 1.58 -10.25 3.72
N ILE A 107 2.26 -9.85 4.78
CA ILE A 107 2.07 -10.35 6.13
C ILE A 107 1.78 -9.18 7.06
N GLY A 108 1.08 -9.45 8.16
CA GLY A 108 0.92 -8.49 9.25
C GLY A 108 1.42 -9.11 10.55
N PHE A 109 1.91 -8.30 11.49
CA PHE A 109 2.48 -8.75 12.75
C PHE A 109 2.36 -7.66 13.81
N SER A 110 2.29 -8.03 15.09
CA SER A 110 2.38 -7.06 16.18
C SER A 110 3.85 -6.69 16.43
N GLY A 111 4.12 -5.46 16.87
CA GLY A 111 5.49 -5.04 17.22
C GLY A 111 6.08 -5.78 18.43
N ALA A 112 5.26 -6.51 19.20
CA ALA A 112 5.72 -7.39 20.28
C ALA A 112 6.28 -8.73 19.76
N GLU A 113 6.00 -9.09 18.50
CA GLU A 113 6.57 -10.29 17.87
C GLU A 113 8.04 -10.07 17.54
N GLN A 114 8.91 -10.99 17.96
CA GLN A 114 10.31 -10.99 17.55
C GLN A 114 10.40 -11.34 16.06
N ARG A 115 10.91 -10.41 15.26
CA ARG A 115 11.16 -10.60 13.84
C ARG A 115 12.55 -10.10 13.51
N GLU A 116 13.31 -10.91 12.78
CA GLU A 116 14.60 -10.48 12.25
C GLU A 116 14.42 -9.72 10.94
N PHE A 117 14.92 -8.49 10.89
CA PHE A 117 14.93 -7.69 9.67
C PHE A 117 16.31 -7.79 9.02
N THR A 118 16.33 -8.00 7.71
CA THR A 118 17.59 -7.94 6.97
C THR A 118 18.07 -6.48 6.90
N PRO A 119 19.40 -6.22 6.78
CA PRO A 119 19.93 -4.86 6.61
C PRO A 119 19.37 -4.11 5.39
N ASP A 120 18.77 -4.88 4.48
CA ASP A 120 18.13 -4.41 3.28
C ASP A 120 16.66 -4.01 3.49
N THR A 121 16.10 -4.15 4.69
CA THR A 121 14.71 -3.80 4.94
C THR A 121 14.55 -2.28 4.98
N ILE A 122 13.57 -1.74 4.27
CA ILE A 122 13.15 -0.35 4.44
C ILE A 122 11.92 -0.28 5.32
N PHE A 123 11.85 0.75 6.14
CA PHE A 123 10.77 0.96 7.09
C PHE A 123 10.06 2.25 6.74
N ILE A 124 8.73 2.19 6.58
CA ILE A 124 7.89 3.35 6.34
C ILE A 124 7.08 3.62 7.62
N THR A 125 7.51 4.60 8.40
CA THR A 125 6.93 4.94 9.70
C THR A 125 6.56 6.41 9.74
N ASP A 126 5.32 6.71 10.11
CA ASP A 126 4.81 8.07 10.29
C ASP A 126 5.05 9.01 9.08
N GLY A 127 5.12 8.43 7.87
CA GLY A 127 5.35 9.18 6.62
C GLY A 127 6.81 9.29 6.20
N GLU A 128 7.72 8.59 6.88
CA GLU A 128 9.16 8.64 6.63
C GLU A 128 9.70 7.29 6.21
N ILE A 129 10.74 7.29 5.36
CA ILE A 129 11.49 6.08 5.04
C ILE A 129 12.79 6.04 5.85
N ALA A 130 12.92 5.01 6.67
CA ALA A 130 14.10 4.77 7.49
C ALA A 130 14.80 3.47 7.09
N SER A 131 16.13 3.45 7.30
CA SER A 131 16.97 2.24 7.19
C SER A 131 17.09 1.47 8.50
N GLU A 132 16.72 2.10 9.61
CA GLU A 132 16.73 1.51 10.95
C GLU A 132 15.36 1.68 11.59
N PHE A 133 14.96 0.69 12.38
CA PHE A 133 13.63 0.66 12.97
C PHE A 133 13.61 -0.22 14.21
N THR A 134 12.98 0.30 15.25
CA THR A 134 12.59 -0.48 16.42
C THR A 134 11.06 -0.50 16.47
N PRO A 135 10.41 -1.69 16.34
CA PRO A 135 8.96 -1.77 16.42
C PRO A 135 8.43 -1.29 17.77
N ASP A 136 7.37 -0.48 17.73
CA ASP A 136 6.55 -0.18 18.90
C ASP A 136 5.76 -1.44 19.24
N THR A 137 5.99 -1.99 20.42
CA THR A 137 5.38 -3.25 20.87
C THR A 137 3.86 -3.18 20.98
N SER A 138 3.28 -1.98 21.06
CA SER A 138 1.84 -1.75 21.11
C SER A 138 1.20 -1.59 19.72
N ALA A 139 2.01 -1.47 18.67
CA ALA A 139 1.54 -1.22 17.32
C ALA A 139 1.42 -2.50 16.48
N TYR A 140 0.60 -2.43 15.43
CA TYR A 140 0.52 -3.45 14.40
C TYR A 140 1.25 -2.96 13.15
N TYR A 141 1.89 -3.88 12.44
CA TYR A 141 2.70 -3.60 11.27
C TYR A 141 2.34 -4.52 10.12
N TYR A 142 2.64 -4.07 8.92
CA TYR A 142 2.63 -4.89 7.72
C TYR A 142 4.04 -5.04 7.18
N ALA A 143 4.28 -6.14 6.47
CA ALA A 143 5.50 -6.34 5.73
C ALA A 143 5.25 -7.00 4.37
N LEU A 144 6.08 -6.63 3.40
CA LEU A 144 6.28 -7.40 2.18
C LEU A 144 7.49 -8.30 2.35
N VAL A 145 7.23 -9.60 2.26
CA VAL A 145 8.25 -10.66 2.30
C VAL A 145 8.30 -11.39 0.97
N ASN A 146 9.42 -12.03 0.65
CA ASN A 146 9.45 -12.98 -0.46
C ASN A 146 9.15 -14.42 0.03
N LYS A 147 9.13 -15.38 -0.90
CA LYS A 147 8.95 -16.82 -0.58
C LYS A 147 10.00 -17.43 0.37
N GLY A 148 11.15 -16.77 0.54
CA GLY A 148 12.21 -17.17 1.47
C GLY A 148 12.13 -16.44 2.82
N ASP A 149 11.00 -15.81 3.13
CA ASP A 149 10.74 -15.01 4.33
C ASP A 149 11.69 -13.81 4.52
N ARG A 150 12.37 -13.38 3.45
CA ARG A 150 13.16 -12.15 3.47
C ARG A 150 12.22 -10.95 3.43
N THR A 151 12.33 -10.09 4.43
CA THR A 151 11.57 -8.84 4.53
C THR A 151 12.22 -7.73 3.70
N TYR A 152 11.41 -7.03 2.91
CA TYR A 152 11.86 -5.92 2.05
C TYR A 152 11.33 -4.57 2.52
N VAL A 153 10.03 -4.50 2.85
CA VAL A 153 9.36 -3.27 3.23
C VAL A 153 8.52 -3.55 4.46
N VAL A 154 8.59 -2.70 5.47
CA VAL A 154 7.75 -2.75 6.67
C VAL A 154 7.06 -1.39 6.83
N TRP A 155 5.79 -1.36 7.20
CA TRP A 155 5.12 -0.11 7.52
C TRP A 155 4.14 -0.27 8.67
N LYS A 156 3.95 0.80 9.45
CA LYS A 156 3.01 0.83 10.56
C LYS A 156 1.59 0.78 10.04
N ALA A 157 0.77 -0.11 10.59
CA ALA A 157 -0.65 -0.10 10.35
C ALA A 157 -1.26 1.14 11.02
N THR A 158 -2.00 1.95 10.28
CA THR A 158 -2.73 3.08 10.85
C THR A 158 -3.82 2.56 11.79
N ALA A 159 -3.69 2.89 13.08
CA ALA A 159 -4.37 2.24 14.21
C ALA A 159 -5.91 2.23 14.15
N GLN A 160 -6.55 3.11 13.37
CA GLN A 160 -8.02 3.19 13.38
C GLN A 160 -8.70 2.16 12.48
N LYS A 161 -8.11 1.79 11.33
CA LYS A 161 -8.72 0.85 10.37
C LYS A 161 -7.65 0.15 9.52
N PRO A 162 -7.20 -1.06 9.90
CA PRO A 162 -6.20 -1.80 9.13
C PRO A 162 -6.68 -2.06 7.69
N LEU A 163 -5.83 -1.74 6.71
CA LEU A 163 -6.07 -2.07 5.31
C LEU A 163 -5.79 -3.55 5.10
N TRP A 164 -6.77 -4.25 4.54
CA TRP A 164 -6.64 -5.66 4.22
C TRP A 164 -6.84 -5.89 2.74
N LEU A 165 -6.30 -7.01 2.30
CA LEU A 165 -6.61 -7.58 1.03
C LEU A 165 -7.77 -8.57 1.17
N TYR A 166 -8.83 -8.35 0.39
CA TYR A 166 -9.95 -9.25 0.24
C TYR A 166 -10.02 -9.82 -1.18
N ARG A 167 -10.64 -10.98 -1.31
CA ARG A 167 -11.06 -11.53 -2.60
C ARG A 167 -12.44 -12.15 -2.49
N GLY A 168 -13.07 -12.39 -3.63
CA GLY A 168 -14.29 -13.18 -3.74
C GLY A 168 -14.78 -13.17 -5.16
N THR A 169 -16.06 -13.47 -5.36
CA THR A 169 -16.70 -13.45 -6.67
C THR A 169 -17.68 -12.30 -6.75
N LEU A 170 -17.57 -11.44 -7.77
CA LEU A 170 -18.54 -10.36 -7.99
C LEU A 170 -19.90 -10.96 -8.35
N TYR A 171 -20.87 -10.79 -7.47
CA TYR A 171 -22.19 -11.39 -7.62
C TYR A 171 -23.18 -10.44 -8.29
N LEU A 172 -23.28 -9.20 -7.81
CA LEU A 172 -24.15 -8.17 -8.38
C LEU A 172 -23.69 -6.76 -7.98
N LYS A 173 -24.23 -5.74 -8.67
CA LYS A 173 -24.13 -4.33 -8.31
C LYS A 173 -25.53 -3.75 -8.14
N GLU A 174 -25.78 -3.11 -7.00
CA GLU A 174 -27.03 -2.44 -6.66
C GLU A 174 -26.74 -0.98 -6.32
N GLY A 175 -27.07 -0.06 -7.24
CA GLY A 175 -26.69 1.35 -7.08
C GLY A 175 -25.17 1.50 -6.99
N ASN A 176 -24.67 1.97 -5.84
CA ASN A 176 -23.23 2.15 -5.56
C ASN A 176 -22.61 1.00 -4.77
N GLU A 177 -23.39 -0.03 -4.46
CA GLU A 177 -22.94 -1.18 -3.68
C GLU A 177 -22.60 -2.35 -4.61
N TYR A 178 -21.52 -3.05 -4.30
CA TYR A 178 -21.10 -4.27 -4.98
C TYR A 178 -21.25 -5.42 -3.99
N ILE A 179 -21.87 -6.51 -4.41
CA ILE A 179 -22.03 -7.69 -3.56
C ILE A 179 -21.03 -8.74 -4.00
N ILE A 180 -20.26 -9.22 -3.03
CA ILE A 180 -19.20 -10.20 -3.23
C ILE A 180 -19.62 -11.51 -2.57
N LYS A 181 -19.64 -12.59 -3.36
CA LYS A 181 -19.90 -13.95 -2.91
C LYS A 181 -18.60 -14.65 -2.50
N ASN A 182 -18.69 -15.52 -1.50
CA ASN A 182 -17.58 -16.27 -0.88
C ASN A 182 -16.38 -15.36 -0.53
N PRO A 183 -16.59 -14.27 0.22
CA PRO A 183 -15.55 -13.31 0.49
C PRO A 183 -14.50 -13.88 1.46
N GLN A 184 -13.25 -13.65 1.13
CA GLN A 184 -12.08 -14.09 1.90
C GLN A 184 -11.15 -12.91 2.16
N LYS A 185 -10.50 -12.90 3.32
CA LYS A 185 -9.45 -11.95 3.70
C LYS A 185 -8.10 -12.64 3.69
N LYS A 186 -7.09 -12.02 3.10
CA LYS A 186 -5.69 -12.46 3.19
C LYS A 186 -5.15 -12.12 4.58
N SER A 187 -4.65 -13.12 5.29
CA SER A 187 -4.07 -12.99 6.63
C SER A 187 -2.96 -14.02 6.77
N PHE A 188 -1.72 -13.56 7.03
CA PHE A 188 -0.54 -14.41 7.19
C PHE A 188 -0.35 -15.42 6.04
N GLY A 189 -0.36 -14.93 4.79
CA GLY A 189 -0.22 -15.81 3.61
C GLY A 189 -1.44 -16.69 3.29
N GLN A 190 -2.45 -16.77 4.17
CA GLN A 190 -3.62 -17.61 3.99
C GLN A 190 -4.88 -16.79 3.68
N TRP A 191 -5.81 -17.38 2.93
CA TRP A 191 -7.13 -16.82 2.69
C TRP A 191 -8.11 -17.40 3.70
N LYS A 192 -8.79 -16.52 4.45
CA LYS A 192 -9.77 -16.91 5.47
C LYS A 192 -11.13 -16.35 5.10
N ASP A 193 -12.16 -17.17 5.16
CA ASP A 193 -13.53 -16.72 4.94
C ASP A 193 -13.94 -15.66 5.97
N ILE A 194 -14.70 -14.65 5.54
CA ILE A 194 -15.10 -13.52 6.41
C ILE A 194 -16.61 -13.30 6.46
N SER A 195 -17.39 -14.19 5.88
CA SER A 195 -18.85 -14.05 5.79
C SER A 195 -19.54 -15.34 6.20
N GLU A 196 -20.48 -15.23 7.13
CA GLU A 196 -21.26 -16.37 7.62
C GLU A 196 -22.30 -16.86 6.62
N ASN A 197 -22.97 -15.92 5.92
CA ASN A 197 -23.98 -16.24 4.90
C ASN A 197 -23.40 -16.36 3.47
N GLY A 198 -22.08 -16.30 3.31
CA GLY A 198 -21.39 -16.35 2.02
C GLY A 198 -21.42 -15.06 1.17
N TYR A 199 -21.93 -13.93 1.68
CA TYR A 199 -21.97 -12.66 0.95
C TYR A 199 -21.51 -11.47 1.79
N ILE A 200 -20.75 -10.56 1.18
CA ILE A 200 -20.43 -9.27 1.80
C ILE A 200 -20.67 -8.12 0.83
N THR A 201 -21.11 -6.99 1.37
CA THR A 201 -21.25 -5.75 0.62
C THR A 201 -19.92 -5.00 0.62
N THR A 202 -19.53 -4.46 -0.53
CA THR A 202 -18.40 -3.53 -0.64
C THR A 202 -18.85 -2.25 -1.32
N VAL A 203 -18.38 -1.12 -0.77
CA VAL A 203 -18.69 0.23 -1.24
C VAL A 203 -17.36 0.89 -1.61
N LEU A 204 -17.30 1.48 -2.79
CA LEU A 204 -16.10 2.19 -3.24
C LEU A 204 -15.93 3.48 -2.44
N ALA A 205 -14.70 3.80 -2.04
CA ALA A 205 -14.36 5.11 -1.50
C ALA A 205 -14.51 6.19 -2.60
N ASP A 206 -14.63 7.44 -2.18
CA ASP A 206 -14.80 8.57 -3.09
C ASP A 206 -13.68 8.62 -4.13
N GLY A 207 -14.03 8.67 -5.42
CA GLY A 207 -13.07 8.70 -6.51
C GLY A 207 -12.49 7.34 -6.93
N VAL A 208 -12.76 6.25 -6.20
CA VAL A 208 -12.31 4.90 -6.58
C VAL A 208 -13.20 4.36 -7.70
N GLU A 209 -12.58 3.91 -8.80
CA GLU A 209 -13.25 3.26 -9.92
C GLU A 209 -12.83 1.76 -9.99
N PRO A 210 -13.70 0.82 -10.40
CA PRO A 210 -13.30 -0.56 -10.66
C PRO A 210 -12.36 -0.65 -11.87
N TYR A 211 -11.39 -1.57 -11.80
CA TYR A 211 -10.45 -1.84 -12.89
C TYR A 211 -10.62 -3.27 -13.42
N PHE A 212 -10.47 -3.45 -14.73
CA PHE A 212 -10.36 -4.75 -15.40
C PHE A 212 -9.21 -4.69 -16.40
N ASN A 213 -8.23 -5.58 -16.30
CA ASN A 213 -7.00 -5.55 -17.13
C ASN A 213 -6.35 -4.15 -17.21
N ASP A 214 -6.17 -3.51 -16.06
CA ASP A 214 -5.58 -2.16 -15.92
C ASP A 214 -6.35 -1.01 -16.59
N ALA A 215 -7.55 -1.28 -17.11
CA ALA A 215 -8.45 -0.26 -17.61
C ALA A 215 -9.58 0.01 -16.62
N VAL A 216 -9.93 1.29 -16.44
CA VAL A 216 -11.12 1.68 -15.68
C VAL A 216 -12.37 1.13 -16.36
N VAL A 217 -13.23 0.49 -15.58
CA VAL A 217 -14.55 0.04 -16.02
C VAL A 217 -15.49 1.25 -16.02
N GLN A 218 -15.56 1.95 -17.15
CA GLN A 218 -16.34 3.19 -17.30
C GLN A 218 -17.86 2.97 -17.48
N GLN A 219 -18.28 1.74 -17.76
CA GLN A 219 -19.70 1.40 -17.98
C GLN A 219 -20.25 0.66 -16.77
N GLU A 220 -21.58 0.66 -16.59
CA GLU A 220 -22.21 -0.19 -15.59
C GLU A 220 -21.66 -1.61 -15.66
N ILE A 221 -21.51 -2.25 -14.49
CA ILE A 221 -21.06 -3.64 -14.38
C ILE A 221 -22.02 -4.51 -15.20
N LYS A 222 -21.57 -4.91 -16.39
CA LYS A 222 -22.32 -5.77 -17.30
C LYS A 222 -22.23 -7.21 -16.84
N LEU A 223 -23.15 -8.05 -17.34
CA LEU A 223 -23.18 -9.50 -17.13
C LEU A 223 -21.80 -10.18 -17.29
N THR A 224 -20.93 -9.65 -18.16
CA THR A 224 -19.58 -10.17 -18.42
C THR A 224 -18.60 -10.06 -17.25
N TYR A 225 -18.88 -9.23 -16.26
CA TYR A 225 -18.08 -9.09 -15.03
C TYR A 225 -18.70 -9.83 -13.85
N LEU A 226 -19.98 -10.20 -13.92
CA LEU A 226 -20.58 -11.06 -12.91
C LEU A 226 -19.89 -12.42 -12.92
N ASP A 227 -19.83 -13.04 -11.75
CA ASP A 227 -19.13 -14.29 -11.47
C ASP A 227 -17.60 -14.25 -11.65
N ARG A 228 -17.02 -13.07 -11.97
CA ARG A 228 -15.56 -12.90 -11.98
C ARG A 228 -14.98 -12.80 -10.59
N GLN A 229 -13.71 -13.19 -10.48
CA GLN A 229 -12.98 -12.98 -9.24
C GLN A 229 -12.69 -11.50 -9.08
N VAL A 230 -12.91 -10.99 -7.88
CA VAL A 230 -12.52 -9.63 -7.53
C VAL A 230 -11.51 -9.63 -6.40
N PHE A 231 -10.76 -8.55 -6.38
CA PHE A 231 -9.67 -8.29 -5.50
C PHE A 231 -9.81 -6.87 -4.97
N ILE A 232 -9.90 -6.76 -3.65
CA ILE A 232 -10.28 -5.51 -2.99
C ILE A 232 -9.22 -5.18 -1.94
N VAL A 233 -8.60 -4.01 -2.07
CA VAL A 233 -7.85 -3.41 -0.96
C VAL A 233 -8.83 -2.52 -0.22
N GLY A 234 -9.09 -2.82 1.04
CA GLY A 234 -10.17 -2.16 1.77
C GLY A 234 -10.08 -2.25 3.28
N GLN A 235 -11.09 -1.69 3.94
CA GLN A 235 -11.29 -1.79 5.39
C GLN A 235 -12.65 -2.41 5.67
N LEU A 236 -12.69 -3.43 6.53
CA LEU A 236 -13.95 -3.98 7.04
C LEU A 236 -14.52 -3.05 8.11
N TYR A 237 -15.78 -2.66 7.98
CA TYR A 237 -16.54 -1.84 8.94
C TYR A 237 -18.01 -2.26 8.89
N ASP A 238 -18.65 -2.46 10.04
CA ASP A 238 -20.09 -2.77 10.14
C ASP A 238 -20.58 -3.87 9.17
N GLY A 239 -19.77 -4.91 8.96
CA GLY A 239 -20.08 -6.01 8.02
C GLY A 239 -19.97 -5.65 6.53
N LYS A 240 -19.42 -4.49 6.18
CA LYS A 240 -19.15 -4.02 4.82
C LYS A 240 -17.66 -3.76 4.59
N ILE A 241 -17.22 -3.78 3.34
CA ILE A 241 -15.86 -3.39 2.96
C ILE A 241 -15.89 -1.98 2.36
N LYS A 242 -15.06 -1.05 2.86
CA LYS A 242 -14.78 0.23 2.20
C LYS A 242 -13.59 -0.02 1.29
N SER A 243 -13.82 -0.02 -0.02
CA SER A 243 -12.82 -0.34 -1.02
C SER A 243 -12.05 0.90 -1.43
N TYR A 244 -10.73 0.85 -1.30
CA TYR A 244 -9.79 1.85 -1.80
C TYR A 244 -9.09 1.42 -3.10
N SER A 245 -9.29 0.16 -3.49
CA SER A 245 -8.95 -0.40 -4.79
C SER A 245 -9.91 -1.55 -5.07
N PHE A 246 -10.40 -1.64 -6.30
CA PHE A 246 -11.31 -2.69 -6.74
C PHE A 246 -10.86 -3.20 -8.11
N GLU A 247 -10.36 -4.44 -8.16
CA GLU A 247 -9.81 -5.06 -9.36
C GLU A 247 -10.63 -6.31 -9.70
N ILE A 248 -11.08 -6.40 -10.95
CA ILE A 248 -11.84 -7.51 -11.52
C ILE A 248 -10.88 -8.33 -12.40
N ASN A 249 -10.86 -9.65 -12.20
CA ASN A 249 -10.07 -10.62 -12.94
C ASN A 249 -10.96 -11.68 -13.61
#